data_AF-A0A1S2WD71-F1
#
_entry.id   AF-A0A1S2WD71-F1
#
_cell.length_a   1.000
_cell.length_b   1.000
_cell.length_c   1.000
_cell.angle_alpha   90.00
_cell.angle_beta   90.00
_cell.angle_gamma   90.00
#
_symmetry.space_group_name_H-M   'P 1'
#
loop_
_entity.id
_entity.type
_entity.pdbx_description
1 polymer ?
#
loop_
_entity_poly.entity_id
_entity_poly.type
_entity_poly.pdbx_seq_one_letter_code
_entity_poly.pdbx_strand_id
1 'polypeptide(L)'
;MKKWILISGIVLLAGCADQSADQTAEPKTCEREVEVSVVDHANDKTLYEKDMCLNASETALDALEETDLPVVKTGKGEMAYVTAVDGIREKSAGAGSGWVFGVNKKPGQVGAGAYELKDGDRLEWRFEKDAMAYFQ
;
A
#
# COMPACT_ATOMS: atom_id res chain seq x y z
N MET A 1 -68.63 -16.58 -25.28
CA MET A 1 -68.00 -15.36 -24.77
C MET A 1 -66.73 -15.10 -25.58
N LYS A 2 -66.61 -13.88 -26.14
CA LYS A 2 -65.38 -13.08 -26.41
C LYS A 2 -64.11 -13.84 -26.86
N LYS A 3 -63.36 -13.51 -27.92
CA LYS A 3 -63.41 -12.50 -28.99
C LYS A 3 -62.17 -12.87 -29.85
N TRP A 4 -62.29 -12.95 -31.17
CA TRP A 4 -61.16 -13.10 -32.09
C TRP A 4 -60.45 -11.77 -32.28
N ILE A 5 -59.10 -11.72 -32.33
CA ILE A 5 -58.33 -10.80 -33.17
C ILE A 5 -57.02 -11.48 -33.60
N LEU A 6 -56.84 -11.56 -34.93
CA LEU A 6 -55.62 -11.83 -35.69
C LEU A 6 -54.80 -10.53 -35.81
N ILE A 7 -53.50 -10.53 -35.50
CA ILE A 7 -52.50 -9.56 -36.00
C ILE A 7 -51.21 -10.39 -36.15
N SER A 8 -50.91 -10.88 -37.34
CA SER A 8 -50.16 -10.20 -38.41
C SER A 8 -48.70 -9.98 -38.03
N GLY A 9 -47.82 -10.58 -38.82
CA GLY A 9 -46.39 -10.62 -38.58
C GLY A 9 -45.61 -9.39 -39.02
N ILE A 10 -44.29 -9.64 -39.09
CA ILE A 10 -43.20 -8.86 -39.69
C ILE A 10 -42.40 -8.00 -38.69
N VAL A 11 -41.27 -8.60 -38.33
CA VAL A 11 -40.02 -8.03 -37.80
C VAL A 11 -39.50 -6.93 -38.75
N LEU A 12 -38.89 -5.86 -38.22
CA LEU A 12 -37.64 -5.25 -38.73
C LEU A 12 -37.10 -4.17 -37.76
N LEU A 13 -35.86 -4.42 -37.34
CA LEU A 13 -34.77 -3.48 -37.00
C LEU A 13 -34.90 -2.54 -35.79
N ALA A 14 -34.30 -3.04 -34.69
CA ALA A 14 -33.26 -2.42 -33.88
C ALA A 14 -33.15 -0.87 -33.93
N GLY A 15 -33.51 -0.25 -32.81
CA GLY A 15 -33.32 1.17 -32.56
C GLY A 15 -33.55 1.53 -31.09
N CYS A 16 -32.95 0.78 -30.16
CA CYS A 16 -32.77 1.26 -28.79
C CYS A 16 -31.37 1.85 -28.71
N ALA A 17 -31.26 3.17 -28.79
CA ALA A 17 -30.08 3.89 -28.34
C ALA A 17 -30.08 3.84 -26.81
N ASP A 18 -29.69 2.70 -26.27
CA ASP A 18 -29.38 2.56 -24.85
C ASP A 18 -27.94 3.08 -24.70
N GLN A 19 -27.80 4.30 -24.18
CA GLN A 19 -26.51 4.84 -23.77
C GLN A 19 -26.06 4.09 -22.51
N SER A 20 -25.61 2.85 -22.71
CA SER A 20 -24.67 2.22 -21.80
C SER A 20 -23.31 2.84 -22.12
N ALA A 21 -22.92 3.84 -21.32
CA ALA A 21 -21.55 4.28 -21.22
C ALA A 21 -20.75 3.10 -20.64
N ASP A 22 -20.29 2.24 -21.54
CA ASP A 22 -19.28 1.23 -21.29
C ASP A 22 -18.00 1.98 -20.91
N GLN A 23 -17.81 2.18 -19.60
CA GLN A 23 -16.52 2.54 -19.03
C GLN A 23 -15.60 1.34 -19.24
N THR A 24 -14.98 1.29 -20.42
CA THR A 24 -13.71 0.60 -20.62
C THR A 24 -12.74 1.21 -19.61
N ALA A 25 -12.59 0.57 -18.44
CA ALA A 25 -11.51 0.86 -17.53
C ALA A 25 -10.21 0.53 -18.26
N GLU A 26 -9.49 1.56 -18.71
CA GLU A 26 -8.10 1.43 -19.09
C GLU A 26 -7.36 0.72 -17.95
N PRO A 27 -6.43 -0.21 -18.24
CA PRO A 27 -5.64 -0.83 -17.19
C PRO A 27 -4.89 0.29 -16.47
N LYS A 28 -5.19 0.49 -15.17
CA LYS A 28 -4.42 1.39 -14.30
C LYS A 28 -2.97 0.93 -14.38
N THR A 29 -2.18 1.65 -15.15
CA THR A 29 -0.75 1.37 -15.27
C THR A 29 -0.13 1.81 -13.95
N CYS A 30 0.64 0.91 -13.34
CA CYS A 30 1.39 1.21 -12.14
C CYS A 30 2.40 2.33 -12.47
N GLU A 31 2.13 3.56 -12.03
CA GLU A 31 3.04 4.69 -12.31
C GLU A 31 4.32 4.64 -11.47
N ARG A 32 4.29 3.89 -10.36
CA ARG A 32 5.41 3.72 -9.45
C ARG A 32 5.29 2.37 -8.76
N GLU A 33 6.24 1.51 -9.06
CA GLU A 33 6.37 0.21 -8.43
C GLU A 33 7.46 0.30 -7.37
N VAL A 34 7.12 -0.05 -6.13
CA VAL A 34 8.06 -0.07 -4.99
C VAL A 34 8.03 -1.46 -4.39
N GLU A 35 9.21 -2.06 -4.21
CA GLU A 35 9.36 -3.30 -3.46
C GLU A 35 9.35 -2.94 -1.97
N VAL A 36 8.35 -3.42 -1.23
CA VAL A 36 8.15 -3.11 0.19
C VAL A 36 8.33 -4.37 1.02
N SER A 37 9.21 -4.31 2.00
CA SER A 37 9.41 -5.36 2.99
C SER A 37 9.33 -4.84 4.43
N VAL A 38 8.83 -5.70 5.32
CA VAL A 38 8.78 -5.47 6.77
C VAL A 38 9.42 -6.68 7.44
N VAL A 39 10.51 -6.45 8.17
CA VAL A 39 11.39 -7.50 8.68
C VAL A 39 11.67 -7.30 10.17
N ASP A 40 11.46 -8.34 10.95
CA ASP A 40 11.94 -8.46 12.32
C ASP A 40 13.38 -8.99 12.31
N HIS A 41 14.36 -8.07 12.24
CA HIS A 41 15.78 -8.40 12.28
C HIS A 41 16.25 -8.89 13.65
N ALA A 42 15.48 -8.62 14.72
CA ALA A 42 15.80 -9.14 16.03
C ALA A 42 15.65 -10.68 16.12
N ASN A 43 14.80 -11.26 15.24
CA ASN A 43 14.44 -12.67 15.21
C ASN A 43 14.55 -13.32 13.80
N ASP A 44 15.21 -12.66 12.84
CA ASP A 44 15.38 -13.14 11.46
C ASP A 44 14.07 -13.57 10.78
N LYS A 45 13.01 -12.77 10.92
CA LYS A 45 11.66 -13.08 10.41
C LYS A 45 11.12 -12.01 9.48
N THR A 46 10.81 -12.37 8.24
CA THR A 46 10.03 -11.51 7.32
C THR A 46 8.55 -11.55 7.69
N LEU A 47 7.94 -10.38 7.86
CA LEU A 47 6.53 -10.20 8.19
C LEU A 47 5.69 -9.89 6.94
N TYR A 48 6.28 -9.14 6.01
CA TYR A 48 5.67 -8.74 4.76
C TYR A 48 6.75 -8.53 3.70
N GLU A 49 6.46 -8.89 2.45
CA GLU A 49 7.30 -8.63 1.28
C GLU A 49 6.47 -8.73 0.01
N LYS A 50 6.23 -7.59 -0.67
CA LYS A 50 5.50 -7.51 -1.94
C LYS A 50 5.92 -6.27 -2.73
N ASP A 51 5.73 -6.32 -4.04
CA ASP A 51 5.73 -5.13 -4.89
C ASP A 51 4.39 -4.41 -4.75
N MET A 52 4.44 -3.08 -4.59
CA MET A 52 3.29 -2.21 -4.37
C MET A 52 3.25 -1.12 -5.44
N CYS A 53 2.05 -0.89 -5.99
CA CYS A 53 1.80 0.20 -6.92
C CYS A 53 1.36 1.44 -6.15
N LEU A 54 2.28 2.38 -5.99
CA LEU A 54 2.11 3.55 -5.13
C LEU A 54 1.76 4.81 -5.94
N ASN A 55 0.95 5.70 -5.36
CA ASN A 55 0.64 7.01 -5.93
C ASN A 55 1.77 8.03 -5.70
N ALA A 56 1.75 9.16 -6.43
CA ALA A 56 2.87 10.10 -6.45
C ALA A 56 3.24 10.79 -5.15
N SER A 57 2.31 10.83 -4.20
CA SER A 57 2.48 11.48 -2.91
C SER A 57 2.72 10.51 -1.76
N GLU A 58 2.93 9.21 -2.04
CA GLU A 58 3.03 8.22 -0.97
C GLU A 58 4.44 8.17 -0.39
N THR A 59 4.47 8.25 0.94
CA THR A 59 5.68 8.25 1.74
C THR A 59 6.05 6.84 2.20
N ALA A 60 7.24 6.67 2.77
CA ALA A 60 7.64 5.42 3.41
C ALA A 60 6.67 4.97 4.52
N LEU A 61 6.01 5.92 5.20
CA LEU A 61 4.95 5.61 6.16
C LEU A 61 3.66 5.17 5.48
N ASP A 62 3.22 5.86 4.42
CA ASP A 62 1.98 5.50 3.72
C ASP A 62 2.09 4.09 3.12
N ALA A 63 3.25 3.75 2.54
CA ALA A 63 3.53 2.41 2.03
C ALA A 63 3.45 1.32 3.12
N LEU A 64 3.91 1.62 4.35
CA LEU A 64 3.77 0.70 5.47
C LEU A 64 2.31 0.51 5.89
N GLU A 65 1.53 1.59 5.88
CA GLU A 65 0.12 1.56 6.30
C GLU A 65 -0.82 0.93 5.27
N GLU A 66 -0.39 0.88 4.01
CA GLU A 66 -1.09 0.18 2.93
C GLU A 66 -0.83 -1.35 2.95
N THR A 67 0.05 -1.83 3.83
CA THR A 67 0.19 -3.27 4.10
C THR A 67 -1.03 -3.83 4.85
N ASP A 68 -1.12 -5.16 4.95
CA ASP A 68 -2.12 -5.84 5.79
C ASP A 68 -1.68 -5.98 7.26
N LEU A 69 -0.53 -5.40 7.63
CA LEU A 69 -0.01 -5.44 8.99
C LEU A 69 -0.63 -4.36 9.88
N PRO A 70 -1.02 -4.67 11.13
CA PRO A 70 -1.42 -3.65 12.10
C PRO A 70 -0.26 -2.70 12.43
N VAL A 71 -0.42 -1.40 12.14
CA VAL A 71 0.56 -0.35 12.45
C VAL A 71 0.05 0.52 13.60
N VAL A 72 0.91 0.74 14.61
CA VAL A 72 0.63 1.66 15.72
C VAL A 72 1.65 2.79 15.70
N LYS A 73 1.19 4.03 15.59
CA LYS A 73 2.04 5.22 15.53
C LYS A 73 1.60 6.31 16.51
N THR A 74 2.53 7.19 16.84
CA THR A 74 2.28 8.45 17.53
C THR A 74 2.67 9.62 16.64
N GLY A 75 2.17 10.82 16.91
CA GLY A 75 2.34 11.95 15.98
C GLY A 75 1.47 11.80 14.72
N LYS A 76 1.66 12.71 13.76
CA LYS A 76 0.91 12.78 12.49
C LYS A 76 1.77 13.34 11.37
N GLY A 77 1.45 12.97 10.13
CA GLY A 77 2.15 13.44 8.92
C GLY A 77 3.66 13.16 9.00
N GLU A 78 4.45 14.15 8.60
CA GLU A 78 5.93 14.12 8.59
C GLU A 78 6.56 13.78 9.95
N MET A 79 5.87 14.09 11.05
CA MET A 79 6.36 13.88 12.42
C MET A 79 5.88 12.57 13.05
N ALA A 80 5.25 11.69 12.28
CA ALA A 80 4.77 10.41 12.77
C ALA A 80 5.93 9.45 13.12
N TYR A 81 5.79 8.76 14.24
CA TYR A 81 6.74 7.78 14.74
C TYR A 81 6.04 6.43 14.95
N VAL A 82 6.55 5.38 14.29
CA VAL A 82 6.00 4.02 14.36
C VAL A 82 6.46 3.34 15.65
N THR A 83 5.49 3.02 16.50
CA THR A 83 5.72 2.39 17.81
C THR A 83 5.49 0.88 17.78
N ALA A 84 4.75 0.35 16.79
CA ALA A 84 4.60 -1.09 16.58
C ALA A 84 4.16 -1.42 15.15
N VAL A 85 4.58 -2.59 14.68
CA VAL A 85 4.07 -3.24 13.46
C VAL A 85 3.85 -4.71 13.78
N ASP A 86 2.70 -5.26 13.38
CA ASP A 86 2.30 -6.66 13.64
C ASP A 86 2.46 -7.08 15.13
N GLY A 87 2.12 -6.16 16.04
CA GLY A 87 2.22 -6.39 17.48
C GLY A 87 3.62 -6.31 18.08
N ILE A 88 4.68 -6.23 17.25
CA ILE A 88 6.06 -6.04 17.73
C ILE A 88 6.25 -4.57 18.09
N ARG A 89 6.32 -4.30 19.40
CA ARG A 89 6.42 -2.93 19.92
C ARG A 89 7.87 -2.48 20.01
N GLU A 90 8.10 -1.18 19.84
CA GLU A 90 9.34 -0.56 20.30
C GLU A 90 9.64 -0.97 21.75
N LYS A 91 10.91 -1.08 22.07
CA LYS A 91 11.42 -1.47 23.39
C LYS A 91 11.10 -2.90 23.83
N SER A 92 10.40 -3.70 23.02
CA SER A 92 10.06 -5.08 23.36
C SER A 92 11.27 -6.03 23.38
N ALA A 93 12.36 -5.69 22.70
CA ALA A 93 13.63 -6.42 22.72
C ALA A 93 14.74 -5.66 23.49
N GLY A 94 14.37 -4.75 24.39
CA GLY A 94 15.28 -3.92 25.18
C GLY A 94 15.13 -2.43 24.86
N ALA A 95 15.63 -1.55 25.74
CA ALA A 95 15.32 -0.12 25.69
C ALA A 95 15.75 0.61 24.39
N GLY A 96 16.74 0.08 23.66
CA GLY A 96 17.19 0.61 22.38
C GLY A 96 16.49 0.01 21.15
N SER A 97 15.61 -0.97 21.34
CA SER A 97 14.92 -1.64 20.23
C SER A 97 13.78 -0.81 19.66
N GLY A 98 13.57 -0.89 18.35
CA GLY A 98 12.57 -0.09 17.67
C GLY A 98 12.49 -0.35 16.18
N TRP A 99 11.50 0.29 15.56
CA TRP A 99 11.29 0.27 14.11
C TRP A 99 12.06 1.39 13.45
N VAL A 100 12.85 1.03 12.45
CA VAL A 100 13.57 1.95 11.55
C VAL A 100 13.23 1.58 10.11
N PHE A 101 13.57 2.43 9.15
CA PHE A 101 13.40 2.12 7.75
C PHE A 101 14.61 2.53 6.93
N GLY A 102 14.83 1.84 5.82
CA GLY A 102 15.79 2.22 4.80
C GLY A 102 15.19 2.12 3.41
N VAL A 103 15.79 2.86 2.49
CA VAL A 103 15.46 2.81 1.07
C VAL A 103 16.72 2.52 0.29
N ASN A 104 16.67 1.51 -0.58
CA ASN A 104 17.81 1.07 -1.38
C ASN A 104 19.05 0.74 -0.52
N LYS A 105 18.84 0.01 0.59
CA LYS A 105 19.87 -0.42 1.56
C LYS A 105 20.56 0.73 2.30
N LYS A 106 19.97 1.93 2.30
CA LYS A 106 20.47 3.09 3.03
C LYS A 106 19.42 3.53 4.05
N PRO A 107 19.82 3.90 5.28
CA PRO A 107 18.88 4.42 6.26
C PRO A 107 18.15 5.67 5.75
N GLY A 108 16.87 5.80 6.11
CA GLY A 108 16.09 6.99 5.81
C GLY A 108 16.74 8.25 6.40
N GLN A 109 16.88 9.30 5.59
CA GLN A 109 17.53 10.56 5.99
C GLN A 109 16.57 11.57 6.65
N VAL A 110 15.27 11.33 6.52
CA VAL A 110 14.18 12.12 7.11
C VAL A 110 13.16 11.17 7.75
N GLY A 111 12.18 11.70 8.47
CA GLY A 111 11.09 10.90 9.04
C GLY A 111 10.33 10.14 7.96
N ALA A 112 9.80 8.95 8.30
CA ALA A 112 9.12 8.09 7.33
C ALA A 112 7.89 8.75 6.68
N GLY A 113 7.18 9.60 7.43
CA GLY A 113 6.05 10.39 6.89
C GLY A 113 6.45 11.60 6.04
N ALA A 114 7.75 11.84 5.86
CA ALA A 114 8.30 12.90 5.00
C ALA A 114 9.13 12.33 3.84
N TYR A 115 9.41 11.02 3.84
CA TYR A 115 10.23 10.38 2.82
C TYR A 115 9.34 9.97 1.65
N GLU A 116 9.32 10.75 0.57
CA GLU A 116 8.60 10.40 -0.67
C GLU A 116 9.34 9.28 -1.44
N LEU A 117 8.60 8.23 -1.79
CA LEU A 117 9.16 7.08 -2.53
C LEU A 117 9.19 7.33 -4.03
N LYS A 118 10.17 6.74 -4.69
CA LYS A 118 10.38 6.81 -6.14
C LYS A 118 10.14 5.47 -6.79
N ASP A 119 9.88 5.51 -8.09
CA ASP A 119 9.70 4.30 -8.89
C ASP A 119 10.99 3.46 -8.86
N GLY A 120 10.83 2.15 -8.62
CA GLY A 120 11.91 1.20 -8.45
C GLY A 120 12.63 1.25 -7.11
N ASP A 121 12.15 2.03 -6.13
CA ASP A 121 12.71 2.00 -4.78
C ASP A 121 12.47 0.64 -4.10
N ARG A 122 13.44 0.24 -3.29
CA ARG A 122 13.31 -0.85 -2.31
C ARG A 122 13.16 -0.26 -0.92
N LEU A 123 11.95 -0.26 -0.38
CA LEU A 123 11.67 0.15 1.00
C LEU A 123 11.74 -1.07 1.93
N GLU A 124 12.48 -0.95 3.01
CA GLU A 124 12.53 -1.96 4.06
C GLU A 124 12.29 -1.31 5.42
N TRP A 125 11.25 -1.77 6.12
CA TRP A 125 11.03 -1.51 7.53
C TRP A 125 11.65 -2.61 8.38
N ARG A 126 12.42 -2.23 9.39
CA ARG A 126 13.28 -3.11 10.17
C ARG A 126 13.01 -2.94 11.65
N PHE A 127 12.69 -4.03 12.35
CA PHE A 127 12.74 -4.05 13.80
C PHE A 127 14.13 -4.48 14.27
N GLU A 128 14.82 -3.58 14.96
CA GLU A 128 16.21 -3.76 15.40
C GLU A 128 16.29 -3.82 16.93
N LYS A 129 17.27 -4.57 17.47
CA LYS A 129 17.57 -4.57 18.93
C LYS A 129 18.23 -3.27 19.40
N ASP A 130 18.95 -2.61 18.50
CA ASP A 130 19.50 -1.27 18.65
C ASP A 130 19.19 -0.46 17.38
N ALA A 131 18.09 0.27 17.42
CA ALA A 131 17.61 1.07 16.29
C ALA A 131 18.62 2.16 15.89
N MET A 132 19.43 2.68 16.82
CA MET A 132 20.37 3.76 16.53
C MET A 132 21.61 3.25 15.80
N ALA A 133 22.01 2.01 16.03
CA ALA A 133 23.12 1.38 15.30
C ALA A 133 22.86 1.27 13.79
N TYR A 134 21.59 1.22 13.37
CA TYR A 134 21.23 1.15 11.96
C TYR A 134 21.62 2.41 11.16
N PHE A 135 21.74 3.55 11.82
CA PHE A 135 22.04 4.83 11.16
C PHE A 135 23.54 5.17 11.10
N GLN A 136 24.41 4.27 11.57
CA GLN A 136 25.87 4.49 11.68
C GLN A 136 26.67 4.00 10.47
#